data_AF-A0A223N328-F1
#
_entry.id   AF-A0A223N328-F1
#
_cell.length_a   1.000
_cell.length_b   1.000
_cell.length_c   1.000
_cell.angle_alpha   90.00
_cell.angle_beta   90.00
_cell.angle_gamma   90.00
#
_symmetry.space_group_name_H-M   'P 1'
#
loop_
_entity.id
_entity.type
_entity.pdbx_description
1 polymer ?
#
loop_
_entity_poly.entity_id
_entity_poly.type
_entity_poly.pdbx_seq_one_letter_code
_entity_poly.pdbx_strand_id
1 'polypeptide(L)'
;MEYKSVEEVPEDFKHVISLFLGEQRKKRLIKQLHTDDFNRLFQVGYYLLMVSDEAIGKISSKTEFQQVVRLIENAIVEGAVSPQLGDILEKNISIELQVICSELKSLRIKILRKKAPSYEYMISQGKDSDAKKLFESELSKPNNIKLKRQYEDLLSASEQIKNTSFNADISLITTKLSGEYPTNNIAYLICNPARLSLNRLFGRDVWLRFPMKWAVQKMSVASLYDVVEEFECGTDVSHYVFDKYNYKEGFDTFLELVDSLVVQHALGGFDNQRKQVLREIVAAYNAGHFSLCVYAALPMIEGLLWDIANYVQRTGGSIFNSESDAIVKGSEKVIKKPKIRQIVSETDLSSDLDSEFINYFCSELYDERNGALHGRVIPDVSAENAGKKIVTIEYLLDFIATLHQDKLFKHLENSLSSEYIDELLEKTSKSEG
;
A
#
# COMPACT_ATOMS: atom_id res chain seq x y z
N MET A 1 12.36 19.64 28.11
CA MET A 1 12.66 18.69 29.21
C MET A 1 14.15 18.46 29.14
N GLU A 2 14.92 18.89 30.14
CA GLU A 2 16.37 18.68 30.18
C GLU A 2 16.65 17.42 31.01
N TYR A 3 17.18 16.38 30.39
CA TYR A 3 17.67 15.17 31.06
C TYR A 3 19.14 15.36 31.42
N LYS A 4 19.56 14.96 32.63
CA LYS A 4 20.92 15.19 33.14
C LYS A 4 21.90 14.08 32.75
N SER A 5 21.39 12.93 32.30
CA SER A 5 22.20 11.87 31.69
C SER A 5 21.42 11.10 30.62
N VAL A 6 22.12 10.31 29.80
CA VAL A 6 21.51 9.46 28.77
C VAL A 6 20.71 8.32 29.43
N GLU A 7 21.07 7.87 30.64
CA GLU A 7 20.29 6.87 31.37
C GLU A 7 18.92 7.40 31.85
N GLU A 8 18.78 8.72 32.05
CA GLU A 8 17.52 9.37 32.45
C GLU A 8 16.54 9.57 31.29
N VAL A 9 16.99 9.41 30.05
CA VAL A 9 16.13 9.51 28.87
C VAL A 9 15.21 8.27 28.83
N PRO A 10 13.87 8.45 28.76
CA PRO A 10 12.94 7.33 28.68
C PRO A 10 13.28 6.40 27.49
N GLU A 11 13.23 5.07 27.72
CA GLU A 11 13.61 4.06 26.70
C GLU A 11 12.78 4.17 25.41
N ASP A 12 11.52 4.56 25.55
CA ASP A 12 10.64 4.91 24.45
C ASP A 12 11.16 6.09 23.62
N PHE A 13 11.67 7.13 24.28
CA PHE A 13 12.27 8.25 23.59
C PHE A 13 13.56 7.84 22.87
N LYS A 14 14.39 6.99 23.50
CA LYS A 14 15.60 6.44 22.84
C LYS A 14 15.24 5.61 21.61
N HIS A 15 14.23 4.75 21.72
CA HIS A 15 13.75 3.92 20.62
C HIS A 15 13.26 4.76 19.44
N VAL A 16 12.43 5.77 19.71
CA VAL A 16 11.94 6.72 18.69
C VAL A 16 13.08 7.47 18.01
N ILE A 17 14.03 8.00 18.79
CA ILE A 17 15.17 8.74 18.23
C ILE A 17 16.05 7.81 17.39
N SER A 18 16.23 6.56 17.79
CA SER A 18 16.95 5.56 17.00
C SER A 18 16.27 5.30 15.65
N LEU A 19 14.95 5.12 15.63
CA LEU A 19 14.19 4.94 14.39
C LEU A 19 14.31 6.19 13.49
N PHE A 20 14.18 7.38 14.08
CA PHE A 20 14.33 8.64 13.37
C PHE A 20 15.71 8.79 12.74
N LEU A 21 16.77 8.56 13.51
CA LEU A 21 18.15 8.64 13.01
C LEU A 21 18.40 7.57 11.94
N GLY A 22 17.83 6.38 12.08
CA GLY A 22 17.87 5.34 11.03
C GLY A 22 17.30 5.83 9.70
N GLU A 23 16.14 6.49 9.72
CA GLU A 23 15.55 7.11 8.52
C GLU A 23 16.39 8.26 7.98
N GLN A 24 16.95 9.11 8.84
CA GLN A 24 17.87 10.18 8.40
C GLN A 24 19.15 9.61 7.76
N ARG A 25 19.70 8.51 8.27
CA ARG A 25 20.84 7.80 7.66
C ARG A 25 20.48 7.33 6.25
N LYS A 26 19.32 6.69 6.08
CA LYS A 26 18.86 6.23 4.75
C LYS A 26 18.70 7.41 3.78
N LYS A 27 18.03 8.49 4.20
CA LYS A 27 17.87 9.71 3.39
C LYS A 27 19.22 10.32 3.01
N ARG A 28 20.16 10.40 3.96
CA ARG A 28 21.52 10.94 3.73
C ARG A 28 22.31 10.06 2.77
N LEU A 29 22.28 8.74 2.95
CA LEU A 29 22.91 7.78 2.04
C LEU A 29 22.40 7.99 0.61
N ILE A 30 21.08 7.99 0.42
CA ILE A 30 20.47 8.17 -0.91
C ILE A 30 20.90 9.51 -1.56
N LYS A 31 20.92 10.60 -0.79
CA LYS A 31 21.35 11.93 -1.29
C LYS A 31 22.84 12.01 -1.64
N GLN A 32 23.67 11.17 -1.03
CA GLN A 32 25.12 11.14 -1.24
C GLN A 32 25.54 10.20 -2.37
N LEU A 33 24.65 9.34 -2.85
CA LEU A 33 24.93 8.46 -3.98
C LEU A 33 25.22 9.27 -5.25
N HIS A 34 26.19 8.81 -6.03
CA HIS A 34 26.36 9.31 -7.39
C HIS A 34 25.08 9.01 -8.21
N THR A 35 24.72 9.90 -9.14
CA THR A 35 23.50 9.76 -9.96
C THR A 35 23.42 8.38 -10.64
N ASP A 36 24.56 7.85 -11.09
CA ASP A 36 24.62 6.52 -11.71
C ASP A 36 24.30 5.40 -10.72
N ASP A 37 24.81 5.45 -9.49
CA ASP A 37 24.54 4.44 -8.47
C ASP A 37 23.10 4.53 -7.94
N PHE A 38 22.57 5.75 -7.84
CA PHE A 38 21.16 5.97 -7.57
C PHE A 38 20.27 5.36 -8.66
N ASN A 39 20.57 5.61 -9.93
CA ASN A 39 19.83 5.05 -11.06
C ASN A 39 19.92 3.52 -11.09
N ARG A 40 21.10 2.95 -10.84
CA ARG A 40 21.30 1.49 -10.75
C ARG A 40 20.46 0.89 -9.64
N LEU A 41 20.52 1.43 -8.43
CA LEU A 41 19.72 0.95 -7.30
C LEU A 41 18.22 1.01 -7.60
N PHE A 42 17.77 2.06 -8.27
CA PHE A 42 16.37 2.20 -8.67
C PHE A 42 15.96 1.17 -9.74
N GLN A 43 16.80 0.94 -10.75
CA GLN A 43 16.55 -0.09 -11.78
C GLN A 43 16.59 -1.52 -11.20
N VAL A 44 17.50 -1.78 -10.25
CA VAL A 44 17.53 -3.04 -9.48
C VAL A 44 16.24 -3.23 -8.69
N GLY A 45 15.76 -2.16 -8.04
CA GLY A 45 14.48 -2.13 -7.35
C GLY A 45 13.30 -2.52 -8.25
N TYR A 46 13.26 -2.06 -9.51
CA TYR A 46 12.18 -2.41 -10.44
C TYR A 46 12.03 -3.91 -10.62
N TYR A 47 13.07 -4.64 -11.02
CA TYR A 47 12.91 -6.06 -11.32
C TYR A 47 12.85 -6.95 -10.07
N LEU A 48 13.40 -6.49 -8.94
CA LEU A 48 13.26 -7.18 -7.66
C LEU A 48 11.84 -7.08 -7.10
N LEU A 49 11.22 -5.90 -7.22
CA LEU A 49 9.92 -5.64 -6.60
C LEU A 49 8.75 -5.99 -7.50
N MET A 50 8.92 -5.98 -8.83
CA MET A 50 7.81 -6.16 -9.78
C MET A 50 7.70 -7.57 -10.37
N VAL A 51 8.74 -8.40 -10.26
CA VAL A 51 8.81 -9.71 -10.92
C VAL A 51 8.98 -10.83 -9.90
N SER A 52 8.14 -11.85 -10.00
CA SER A 52 8.23 -13.09 -9.23
C SER A 52 8.72 -14.25 -10.10
N ASP A 53 9.23 -15.28 -9.43
CA ASP A 53 9.61 -16.54 -10.10
C ASP A 53 8.40 -17.23 -10.74
N GLU A 54 7.21 -17.10 -10.15
CA GLU A 54 5.97 -17.64 -10.72
C GLU A 54 5.65 -16.98 -12.06
N ALA A 55 5.74 -15.65 -12.13
CA ALA A 55 5.52 -14.90 -13.36
C ALA A 55 6.53 -15.29 -14.45
N ILE A 56 7.81 -15.45 -14.09
CA ILE A 56 8.85 -15.95 -15.00
C ILE A 56 8.52 -17.37 -15.49
N GLY A 57 8.11 -18.26 -14.59
CA GLY A 57 7.73 -19.64 -14.90
C GLY A 57 6.67 -19.72 -15.99
N LYS A 58 5.65 -18.85 -15.93
CA LYS A 58 4.55 -18.77 -16.91
C LYS A 58 5.00 -18.42 -18.34
N ILE A 59 6.15 -17.77 -18.50
CA ILE A 59 6.66 -17.31 -19.81
C ILE A 59 7.98 -17.94 -20.24
N SER A 60 8.63 -18.72 -19.37
CA SER A 60 9.95 -19.33 -19.57
C SER A 60 10.10 -20.16 -20.86
N SER A 61 8.99 -20.75 -21.34
CA SER A 61 8.94 -21.54 -22.58
C SER A 61 8.69 -20.72 -23.84
N LYS A 62 8.36 -19.43 -23.73
CA LYS A 62 8.09 -18.57 -24.90
C LYS A 62 9.38 -18.23 -25.63
N THR A 63 9.39 -18.41 -26.96
CA THR A 63 10.54 -18.14 -27.82
C THR A 63 11.07 -16.72 -27.68
N GLU A 64 10.17 -15.73 -27.61
CA GLU A 64 10.54 -14.31 -27.46
C GLU A 64 11.28 -14.06 -26.13
N PHE A 65 10.83 -14.66 -25.03
CA PHE A 65 11.48 -14.55 -23.73
C PHE A 65 12.87 -15.19 -23.74
N GLN A 66 13.00 -16.41 -24.29
CA GLN A 66 14.28 -17.10 -24.41
C GLN A 66 15.28 -16.35 -25.30
N GLN A 67 14.80 -15.67 -26.34
CA GLN A 67 15.63 -14.81 -27.18
C GLN A 67 16.21 -13.63 -26.37
N VAL A 68 15.38 -12.95 -25.57
CA VAL A 68 15.83 -11.85 -24.71
C VAL A 68 16.83 -12.33 -23.66
N VAL A 69 16.58 -13.47 -23.02
CA VAL A 69 17.53 -14.09 -22.07
C VAL A 69 18.89 -14.31 -22.72
N ARG A 70 18.95 -14.91 -23.91
CA ARG A 70 20.22 -15.14 -24.63
C ARG A 70 20.94 -13.85 -24.99
N LEU A 71 20.20 -12.81 -25.37
CA LEU A 71 20.81 -11.50 -25.67
C LEU A 71 21.45 -10.88 -24.42
N ILE A 72 20.82 -11.04 -23.25
CA ILE A 72 21.38 -10.58 -21.97
C ILE A 72 22.61 -11.41 -21.58
N GLU A 73 22.54 -12.74 -21.69
CA GLU A 73 23.68 -13.63 -21.41
C GLU A 73 24.89 -13.32 -22.30
N ASN A 74 24.66 -13.10 -23.59
CA ASN A 74 25.72 -12.67 -24.51
C ASN A 74 26.30 -11.31 -24.11
N ALA A 75 25.45 -10.35 -23.70
CA ALA A 75 25.92 -9.04 -23.25
C ALA A 75 26.81 -9.12 -22.00
N ILE A 76 26.54 -10.06 -21.08
CA ILE A 76 27.39 -10.33 -19.92
C ILE A 76 28.77 -10.84 -20.36
N VAL A 77 28.81 -11.78 -21.31
CA VAL A 77 30.06 -12.39 -21.80
C VAL A 77 30.89 -11.39 -22.61
N GLU A 78 30.24 -10.62 -23.48
CA GLU A 78 30.90 -9.70 -24.40
C GLU A 78 31.21 -8.33 -23.77
N GLY A 79 30.58 -8.01 -22.63
CA GLY A 79 30.72 -6.72 -21.96
C GLY A 79 30.04 -5.56 -22.71
N ALA A 80 29.14 -5.85 -23.65
CA ALA A 80 28.46 -4.87 -24.47
C ALA A 80 27.00 -5.26 -24.70
N VAL A 81 26.08 -4.30 -24.61
CA VAL A 81 24.64 -4.54 -24.83
C VAL A 81 24.32 -4.46 -26.31
N SER A 82 23.64 -5.49 -26.84
CA SER A 82 23.12 -5.48 -28.20
C SER A 82 22.02 -4.42 -28.37
N PRO A 83 22.06 -3.57 -29.41
CA PRO A 83 20.98 -2.62 -29.71
C PRO A 83 19.60 -3.29 -29.84
N GLN A 84 19.57 -4.56 -30.23
CA GLN A 84 18.32 -5.35 -30.35
C GLN A 84 17.54 -5.42 -29.04
N LEU A 85 18.18 -5.39 -27.88
CA LEU A 85 17.48 -5.37 -26.58
C LEU A 85 16.68 -4.08 -26.40
N GLY A 86 17.26 -2.94 -26.80
CA GLY A 86 16.59 -1.64 -26.80
C GLY A 86 15.39 -1.64 -27.75
N ASP A 87 15.59 -2.13 -28.98
CA ASP A 87 14.52 -2.22 -29.98
C ASP A 87 13.33 -3.08 -29.50
N ILE A 88 13.60 -4.21 -28.84
CA ILE A 88 12.57 -5.08 -28.26
C ILE A 88 11.81 -4.36 -27.13
N LEU A 89 12.54 -3.70 -26.22
CA LEU A 89 11.94 -2.96 -25.12
C LEU A 89 11.04 -1.83 -25.64
N GLU A 90 11.53 -1.00 -26.56
CA GLU A 90 10.78 0.12 -27.14
C GLU A 90 9.53 -0.36 -27.90
N LYS A 91 9.65 -1.46 -28.64
CA LYS A 91 8.52 -2.11 -29.31
C LYS A 91 7.47 -2.55 -28.31
N ASN A 92 7.86 -3.25 -27.25
CA ASN A 92 6.91 -3.76 -26.26
C ASN A 92 6.26 -2.62 -25.45
N ILE A 93 7.02 -1.58 -25.11
CA ILE A 93 6.49 -0.36 -24.49
C ILE A 93 5.44 0.27 -25.41
N SER A 94 5.73 0.40 -26.69
CA SER A 94 4.80 0.97 -27.67
C SER A 94 3.50 0.16 -27.78
N ILE A 95 3.59 -1.17 -27.75
CA ILE A 95 2.43 -2.07 -27.76
C ILE A 95 1.59 -1.85 -26.49
N GLU A 96 2.21 -1.84 -25.31
CA GLU A 96 1.49 -1.66 -24.05
C GLU A 96 0.81 -0.28 -23.97
N LEU A 97 1.48 0.78 -24.43
CA LEU A 97 0.89 2.12 -24.51
C LEU A 97 -0.33 2.16 -25.45
N GLN A 98 -0.33 1.38 -26.54
CA GLN A 98 -1.50 1.24 -27.41
C GLN A 98 -2.65 0.49 -26.73
N VAL A 99 -2.35 -0.53 -25.92
CA VAL A 99 -3.33 -1.25 -25.10
C VAL A 99 -3.98 -0.29 -24.10
N ILE A 100 -3.18 0.44 -23.32
CA ILE A 100 -3.68 1.45 -22.36
C ILE A 100 -4.51 2.52 -23.08
N CYS A 101 -4.07 3.02 -24.23
CA CYS A 101 -4.84 3.98 -25.01
C CYS A 101 -6.22 3.44 -25.43
N SER A 102 -6.31 2.16 -25.75
CA SER A 102 -7.56 1.49 -26.12
C SER A 102 -8.48 1.31 -24.91
N GLU A 103 -7.92 0.95 -23.75
CA GLU A 103 -8.65 0.87 -22.48
C GLU A 103 -9.18 2.25 -22.04
N LEU A 104 -8.38 3.30 -22.14
CA LEU A 104 -8.80 4.68 -21.85
C LEU A 104 -9.95 5.14 -22.75
N LYS A 105 -9.95 4.77 -24.04
CA LYS A 105 -11.07 5.04 -24.96
C LYS A 105 -12.33 4.30 -24.51
N SER A 106 -12.21 3.03 -24.15
CA SER A 106 -13.34 2.23 -23.63
C SER A 106 -13.93 2.83 -22.35
N LEU A 107 -13.08 3.20 -21.40
CA LEU A 107 -13.51 3.88 -20.16
C LEU A 107 -14.20 5.21 -20.44
N ARG A 108 -13.67 6.00 -21.36
CA ARG A 108 -14.29 7.27 -21.77
C ARG A 108 -15.73 7.06 -22.26
N ILE A 109 -15.96 6.03 -23.07
CA ILE A 109 -17.30 5.64 -23.53
C ILE A 109 -18.17 5.20 -22.34
N LYS A 110 -17.65 4.36 -21.42
CA LYS A 110 -18.37 3.93 -20.21
C LYS A 110 -18.79 5.13 -19.32
N ILE A 111 -17.93 6.14 -19.19
CA ILE A 111 -18.17 7.36 -18.38
C ILE A 111 -19.22 8.25 -19.05
N LEU A 112 -19.08 8.51 -20.35
CA LEU A 112 -19.97 9.39 -21.10
C LEU A 112 -21.35 8.77 -21.37
N ARG A 113 -21.43 7.43 -21.44
CA ARG A 113 -22.66 6.68 -21.73
C ARG A 113 -23.35 7.22 -23.00
N LYS A 114 -24.57 7.74 -22.87
CA LYS A 114 -25.36 8.32 -23.99
C LYS A 114 -24.74 9.57 -24.60
N LYS A 115 -23.79 10.22 -23.93
CA LYS A 115 -23.11 11.45 -24.40
C LYS A 115 -21.86 11.17 -25.23
N ALA A 116 -21.46 9.91 -25.39
CA ALA A 116 -20.27 9.54 -26.18
C ALA A 116 -20.35 10.02 -27.65
N PRO A 117 -21.48 9.87 -28.38
CA PRO A 117 -21.58 10.36 -29.76
C PRO A 117 -21.43 11.90 -29.85
N SER A 118 -21.98 12.63 -28.88
CA SER A 118 -21.82 14.09 -28.83
C SER A 118 -20.38 14.51 -28.59
N TYR A 119 -19.66 13.79 -27.72
CA TYR A 119 -18.23 14.00 -27.48
C TYR A 119 -17.42 13.75 -28.77
N GLU A 120 -17.63 12.63 -29.44
CA GLU A 120 -16.93 12.29 -30.68
C GLU A 120 -17.22 13.32 -31.80
N TYR A 121 -18.48 13.76 -31.90
CA TYR A 121 -18.84 14.84 -32.82
C TYR A 121 -18.07 16.13 -32.49
N MET A 122 -17.99 16.55 -31.22
CA MET A 122 -17.21 17.73 -30.83
C MET A 122 -15.73 17.62 -31.21
N ILE A 123 -15.10 16.46 -30.98
CA ILE A 123 -13.70 16.22 -31.38
C ILE A 123 -13.55 16.30 -32.91
N SER A 124 -14.47 15.70 -33.68
CA SER A 124 -14.43 15.74 -35.15
C SER A 124 -14.55 17.16 -35.73
N GLN A 125 -15.13 18.09 -34.96
CA GLN A 125 -15.29 19.50 -35.32
C GLN A 125 -14.16 20.40 -34.79
N GLY A 126 -13.10 19.82 -34.19
CA GLY A 126 -11.99 20.57 -33.59
C GLY A 126 -12.36 21.34 -32.31
N LYS A 127 -13.43 20.94 -31.63
CA LYS A 127 -13.92 21.56 -30.39
C LYS A 127 -13.41 20.83 -29.14
N ASP A 128 -12.10 20.60 -29.06
CA ASP A 128 -11.46 19.83 -27.99
C ASP A 128 -11.75 20.39 -26.59
N SER A 129 -11.82 21.71 -26.45
CA SER A 129 -12.15 22.37 -25.17
C SER A 129 -13.56 22.02 -24.69
N ASP A 130 -14.55 22.04 -25.60
CA ASP A 130 -15.94 21.72 -25.26
C ASP A 130 -16.11 20.22 -24.97
N ALA A 131 -15.44 19.38 -25.76
CA ALA A 131 -15.41 17.94 -25.54
C ALA A 131 -14.78 17.61 -24.17
N LYS A 132 -13.68 18.27 -23.81
CA LYS A 132 -13.02 18.12 -22.51
C LYS A 132 -13.95 18.54 -21.36
N LYS A 133 -14.60 19.69 -21.45
CA LYS A 133 -15.60 20.13 -20.46
C LYS A 133 -16.75 19.14 -20.30
N LEU A 134 -17.24 18.58 -21.41
CA LEU A 134 -18.27 17.55 -21.38
C LEU A 134 -17.80 16.31 -20.62
N PHE A 135 -16.60 15.82 -20.93
CA PHE A 135 -16.02 14.68 -20.25
C PHE A 135 -15.78 14.93 -18.76
N GLU A 136 -15.18 16.06 -18.39
CA GLU A 136 -14.93 16.46 -17.00
C GLU A 136 -16.24 16.58 -16.20
N SER A 137 -17.31 17.08 -16.82
CA SER A 137 -18.63 17.17 -16.18
C SER A 137 -19.24 15.81 -15.86
N GLU A 138 -19.01 14.80 -16.71
CA GLU A 138 -19.47 13.44 -16.47
C GLU A 138 -18.54 12.68 -15.50
N LEU A 139 -17.23 12.90 -15.62
CA LEU A 139 -16.21 12.30 -14.77
C LEU A 139 -16.38 12.71 -13.30
N SER A 140 -16.82 13.94 -13.05
CA SER A 140 -17.01 14.50 -11.70
C SER A 140 -18.28 14.00 -11.00
N LYS A 141 -19.12 13.19 -11.67
CA LYS A 141 -20.35 12.67 -11.06
C LYS A 141 -20.06 11.59 -10.02
N PRO A 142 -20.80 11.55 -8.90
CA PRO A 142 -20.60 10.52 -7.85
C PRO A 142 -20.67 9.08 -8.37
N ASN A 143 -21.56 8.80 -9.33
CA ASN A 143 -21.72 7.46 -9.89
C ASN A 143 -20.52 6.98 -10.74
N ASN A 144 -19.59 7.89 -11.08
CA ASN A 144 -18.43 7.59 -11.89
C ASN A 144 -17.13 7.58 -11.07
N ILE A 145 -17.16 7.71 -9.74
CA ILE A 145 -15.94 7.77 -8.89
C ILE A 145 -14.99 6.59 -9.14
N LYS A 146 -15.51 5.36 -9.24
CA LYS A 146 -14.69 4.17 -9.51
C LYS A 146 -14.05 4.21 -10.91
N LEU A 147 -14.83 4.60 -11.92
CA LEU A 147 -14.34 4.73 -13.30
C LEU A 147 -13.35 5.89 -13.44
N LYS A 148 -13.54 6.97 -12.68
CA LYS A 148 -12.61 8.10 -12.61
C LYS A 148 -11.27 7.65 -12.07
N ARG A 149 -11.24 6.96 -10.91
CA ARG A 149 -10.00 6.42 -10.33
C ARG A 149 -9.29 5.50 -11.32
N GLN A 150 -10.00 4.55 -11.92
CA GLN A 150 -9.43 3.66 -12.94
C GLN A 150 -8.85 4.42 -14.15
N TYR A 151 -9.53 5.47 -14.63
CA TYR A 151 -9.06 6.30 -15.72
C TYR A 151 -7.78 7.08 -15.34
N GLU A 152 -7.73 7.61 -14.12
CA GLU A 152 -6.55 8.29 -13.55
C GLU A 152 -5.37 7.31 -13.40
N ASP A 153 -5.60 6.10 -12.88
CA ASP A 153 -4.59 5.06 -12.74
C ASP A 153 -3.98 4.67 -14.10
N LEU A 154 -4.80 4.50 -15.13
CA LEU A 154 -4.30 4.21 -16.49
C LEU A 154 -3.53 5.38 -17.11
N LEU A 155 -3.92 6.63 -16.86
CA LEU A 155 -3.13 7.78 -17.28
C LEU A 155 -1.78 7.82 -16.59
N SER A 156 -1.75 7.61 -15.28
CA SER A 156 -0.50 7.52 -14.51
C SER A 156 0.37 6.35 -14.97
N ALA A 157 -0.23 5.21 -15.30
CA ALA A 157 0.48 4.06 -15.85
C ALA A 157 1.12 4.37 -17.22
N SER A 158 0.35 5.00 -18.12
CA SER A 158 0.86 5.42 -19.42
C SER A 158 2.06 6.36 -19.28
N GLU A 159 2.00 7.32 -18.36
CA GLU A 159 3.08 8.29 -18.16
C GLU A 159 4.33 7.63 -17.52
N GLN A 160 4.12 6.75 -16.55
CA GLN A 160 5.22 6.01 -15.89
C GLN A 160 5.93 5.04 -16.84
N ILE A 161 5.17 4.30 -17.65
CA ILE A 161 5.74 3.37 -18.63
C ILE A 161 6.47 4.14 -19.74
N LYS A 162 5.89 5.23 -20.24
CA LYS A 162 6.50 6.05 -21.30
C LYS A 162 7.80 6.72 -20.85
N ASN A 163 7.87 7.19 -19.61
CA ASN A 163 9.05 7.87 -19.06
C ASN A 163 9.81 6.98 -18.07
N THR A 164 9.76 5.66 -18.26
CA THR A 164 10.46 4.73 -17.39
C THR A 164 11.96 5.00 -17.40
N SER A 165 12.60 4.91 -16.24
CA SER A 165 14.07 4.94 -16.11
C SER A 165 14.69 3.56 -16.28
N PHE A 166 13.87 2.52 -16.49
CA PHE A 166 14.32 1.17 -16.76
C PHE A 166 14.94 1.10 -18.16
N ASN A 167 16.26 0.91 -18.19
CA ASN A 167 17.02 0.67 -19.40
C ASN A 167 17.82 -0.62 -19.23
N ALA A 168 17.83 -1.48 -20.25
CA ALA A 168 18.62 -2.70 -20.25
C ALA A 168 20.09 -2.40 -20.59
N ASP A 169 20.78 -1.65 -19.73
CA ASP A 169 22.18 -1.27 -19.94
C ASP A 169 23.16 -2.28 -19.33
N ILE A 170 24.45 -2.13 -19.67
CA ILE A 170 25.49 -3.06 -19.23
C ILE A 170 25.64 -3.05 -17.71
N SER A 171 25.40 -1.91 -17.07
CA SER A 171 25.51 -1.80 -15.63
C SER A 171 24.43 -2.60 -14.94
N LEU A 172 23.21 -2.52 -15.43
CA LEU A 172 22.08 -3.28 -14.90
C LEU A 172 22.31 -4.79 -15.08
N ILE A 173 22.64 -5.19 -16.31
CA ILE A 173 22.80 -6.59 -16.72
C ILE A 173 23.94 -7.28 -15.97
N THR A 174 25.01 -6.53 -15.65
CA THR A 174 26.18 -7.08 -14.93
C THR A 174 26.09 -6.91 -13.41
N THR A 175 25.04 -6.27 -12.88
CA THR A 175 24.85 -6.15 -11.43
C THR A 175 24.40 -7.50 -10.87
N LYS A 176 25.24 -8.08 -10.01
CA LYS A 176 24.93 -9.34 -9.32
C LYS A 176 24.14 -9.09 -8.05
N LEU A 177 23.16 -9.94 -7.80
CA LEU A 177 22.44 -10.03 -6.53
C LEU A 177 22.80 -11.36 -5.89
N SER A 178 23.37 -11.32 -4.68
CA SER A 178 23.82 -12.51 -3.96
C SER A 178 24.77 -13.42 -4.78
N GLY A 179 25.50 -12.86 -5.73
CA GLY A 179 26.44 -13.59 -6.60
C GLY A 179 25.87 -14.02 -7.96
N GLU A 180 24.56 -13.85 -8.20
CA GLU A 180 23.87 -14.26 -9.43
C GLU A 180 23.41 -13.07 -10.27
N TYR A 181 23.33 -13.26 -11.59
CA TYR A 181 22.76 -12.26 -12.49
C TYR A 181 21.23 -12.42 -12.55
N PRO A 182 20.44 -11.35 -12.34
CA PRO A 182 18.98 -11.41 -12.38
C PRO A 182 18.44 -11.40 -13.82
N THR A 183 19.06 -12.19 -14.70
CA THR A 183 18.80 -12.24 -16.15
C THR A 183 17.34 -12.44 -16.48
N ASN A 184 16.68 -13.39 -15.81
CA ASN A 184 15.27 -13.71 -16.06
C ASN A 184 14.33 -12.58 -15.64
N ASN A 185 14.62 -11.89 -14.53
CA ASN A 185 13.81 -10.77 -14.06
C ASN A 185 13.93 -9.57 -15.01
N ILE A 186 15.15 -9.27 -15.48
CA ILE A 186 15.39 -8.22 -16.49
C ILE A 186 14.66 -8.58 -17.79
N ALA A 187 14.83 -9.82 -18.28
CA ALA A 187 14.15 -10.29 -19.49
C ALA A 187 12.62 -10.19 -19.37
N TYR A 188 12.07 -10.51 -18.20
CA TYR A 188 10.63 -10.44 -17.94
C TYR A 188 10.11 -9.01 -18.13
N LEU A 189 10.77 -8.00 -17.54
CA LEU A 189 10.35 -6.60 -17.70
C LEU A 189 10.48 -6.09 -19.14
N ILE A 190 11.52 -6.52 -19.87
CA ILE A 190 11.67 -6.20 -21.30
C ILE A 190 10.51 -6.78 -22.11
N CYS A 191 10.10 -8.02 -21.81
CA CYS A 191 8.98 -8.68 -22.48
C CYS A 191 7.61 -8.17 -22.02
N ASN A 192 7.49 -7.65 -20.79
CA ASN A 192 6.22 -7.28 -20.16
C ASN A 192 6.28 -5.91 -19.45
N PRO A 193 6.27 -4.81 -20.22
CA PRO A 193 6.37 -3.46 -19.67
C PRO A 193 5.15 -3.03 -18.84
N ALA A 194 4.05 -3.79 -18.86
CA ALA A 194 2.90 -3.55 -17.99
C ALA A 194 3.27 -3.61 -16.48
N ARG A 195 4.36 -4.33 -16.12
CA ARG A 195 4.87 -4.38 -14.74
C ARG A 195 5.82 -3.23 -14.38
N LEU A 196 6.09 -2.29 -15.28
CA LEU A 196 6.86 -1.07 -14.96
C LEU A 196 6.03 -0.03 -14.20
N SER A 197 4.74 -0.26 -13.99
CA SER A 197 3.87 0.65 -13.25
C SER A 197 2.83 -0.12 -12.43
N LEU A 198 2.85 0.03 -11.11
CA LEU A 198 1.79 -0.51 -10.24
C LEU A 198 0.41 0.07 -10.59
N ASN A 199 0.34 1.33 -11.06
CA ASN A 199 -0.92 1.92 -11.50
C ASN A 199 -1.53 1.17 -12.69
N ARG A 200 -0.71 0.45 -13.47
CA ARG A 200 -1.23 -0.42 -14.54
C ARG A 200 -2.13 -1.51 -13.97
N LEU A 201 -1.75 -2.10 -12.83
CA LEU A 201 -2.56 -3.10 -12.12
C LEU A 201 -3.88 -2.48 -11.64
N PHE A 202 -3.82 -1.32 -11.00
CA PHE A 202 -4.99 -0.63 -10.46
C PHE A 202 -5.97 -0.17 -11.54
N GLY A 203 -5.45 0.14 -12.74
CA GLY A 203 -6.25 0.47 -13.92
C GLY A 203 -7.00 -0.71 -14.54
N ARG A 204 -6.75 -1.96 -14.14
CA ARG A 204 -7.44 -3.14 -14.72
C ARG A 204 -8.85 -3.31 -14.17
N ASP A 205 -9.77 -3.79 -15.02
CA ASP A 205 -11.15 -4.09 -14.63
C ASP A 205 -11.20 -5.14 -13.49
N VAL A 206 -10.24 -6.08 -13.43
CA VAL A 206 -10.15 -7.07 -12.34
C VAL A 206 -9.91 -6.42 -10.98
N TRP A 207 -9.13 -5.33 -10.92
CA TRP A 207 -8.87 -4.64 -9.66
C TRP A 207 -10.16 -4.09 -9.07
N LEU A 208 -11.09 -3.56 -9.87
CA LEU A 208 -12.36 -3.01 -9.36
C LEU A 208 -13.19 -4.03 -8.55
N ARG A 209 -13.04 -5.32 -8.86
CA ARG A 209 -13.76 -6.46 -8.25
C ARG A 209 -12.88 -7.28 -7.30
N PHE A 210 -11.59 -6.97 -7.19
CA PHE A 210 -10.68 -7.67 -6.30
C PHE A 210 -11.13 -7.52 -4.84
N PRO A 211 -11.30 -8.62 -4.08
CA PRO A 211 -11.73 -8.57 -2.70
C PRO A 211 -10.61 -8.07 -1.78
N MET A 212 -10.95 -7.54 -0.60
CA MET A 212 -9.97 -7.28 0.47
C MET A 212 -8.77 -6.44 0.04
N LYS A 213 -8.96 -5.48 -0.88
CA LYS A 213 -7.89 -4.58 -1.36
C LYS A 213 -7.09 -3.96 -0.22
N TRP A 214 -7.77 -3.59 0.87
CA TRP A 214 -7.17 -3.01 2.07
C TRP A 214 -6.16 -3.95 2.76
N ALA A 215 -6.35 -5.27 2.67
CA ALA A 215 -5.52 -6.27 3.33
C ALA A 215 -4.28 -6.64 2.49
N VAL A 216 -4.34 -6.49 1.17
CA VAL A 216 -3.24 -6.85 0.26
C VAL A 216 -2.31 -5.67 -0.07
N GLN A 217 -2.59 -4.46 0.41
CA GLN A 217 -1.78 -3.27 0.09
C GLN A 217 -0.33 -3.35 0.60
N LYS A 218 -0.05 -4.26 1.53
CA LYS A 218 1.28 -4.48 2.09
C LYS A 218 2.03 -5.66 1.49
N MET A 219 1.41 -6.39 0.56
CA MET A 219 2.13 -7.41 -0.20
C MET A 219 3.19 -6.73 -1.07
N SER A 220 4.30 -7.43 -1.33
CA SER A 220 5.25 -6.97 -2.34
C SER A 220 4.52 -6.82 -3.68
N VAL A 221 4.95 -5.87 -4.51
CA VAL A 221 4.25 -5.59 -5.77
C VAL A 221 4.19 -6.84 -6.66
N ALA A 222 5.28 -7.61 -6.75
CA ALA A 222 5.33 -8.87 -7.47
C ALA A 222 4.25 -9.85 -6.98
N SER A 223 4.14 -10.07 -5.67
CA SER A 223 3.11 -10.95 -5.09
C SER A 223 1.72 -10.42 -5.38
N LEU A 224 1.50 -9.11 -5.26
CA LEU A 224 0.21 -8.50 -5.55
C LEU A 224 -0.23 -8.74 -7.00
N TYR A 225 0.69 -8.64 -7.97
CA TYR A 225 0.39 -8.99 -9.36
C TYR A 225 -0.04 -10.45 -9.50
N ASP A 226 0.70 -11.38 -8.90
CA ASP A 226 0.43 -12.81 -9.03
C ASP A 226 -0.93 -13.17 -8.41
N VAL A 227 -1.21 -12.67 -7.21
CA VAL A 227 -2.50 -12.85 -6.53
C VAL A 227 -3.65 -12.27 -7.36
N VAL A 228 -3.49 -11.08 -7.95
CA VAL A 228 -4.53 -10.49 -8.81
C VAL A 228 -4.73 -11.29 -10.10
N GLU A 229 -3.66 -11.82 -10.70
CA GLU A 229 -3.72 -12.69 -11.87
C GLU A 229 -4.44 -14.02 -11.54
N GLU A 230 -4.17 -14.64 -10.39
CA GLU A 230 -4.88 -15.84 -9.95
C GLU A 230 -6.38 -15.57 -9.73
N PHE A 231 -6.71 -14.45 -9.08
CA PHE A 231 -8.10 -14.04 -8.91
C PHE A 231 -8.79 -13.78 -10.26
N GLU A 232 -8.08 -13.25 -11.25
CA GLU A 232 -8.61 -13.08 -12.60
C GLU A 232 -8.95 -14.43 -13.25
N CYS A 233 -8.16 -15.47 -12.98
CA CYS A 233 -8.42 -16.85 -13.40
C CYS A 233 -9.56 -17.55 -12.63
N GLY A 234 -10.13 -16.90 -11.62
CA GLY A 234 -11.24 -17.42 -10.82
C GLY A 234 -10.81 -18.25 -9.60
N THR A 235 -9.54 -18.19 -9.23
CA THR A 235 -9.02 -18.80 -7.99
C THR A 235 -9.45 -17.97 -6.77
N ASP A 236 -9.79 -18.64 -5.67
CA ASP A 236 -9.97 -17.96 -4.39
C ASP A 236 -8.62 -17.56 -3.80
N VAL A 237 -8.47 -16.27 -3.53
CA VAL A 237 -7.22 -15.65 -3.05
C VAL A 237 -7.26 -15.29 -1.58
N SER A 238 -8.32 -15.64 -0.86
CA SER A 238 -8.46 -15.45 0.59
C SER A 238 -7.27 -16.04 1.36
N HIS A 239 -6.77 -17.18 0.89
CA HIS A 239 -5.67 -17.91 1.50
C HIS A 239 -4.37 -17.09 1.60
N TYR A 240 -4.06 -16.22 0.63
CA TYR A 240 -2.87 -15.33 0.69
C TYR A 240 -2.91 -14.34 1.86
N VAL A 241 -4.09 -14.04 2.40
CA VAL A 241 -4.26 -13.09 3.51
C VAL A 241 -4.35 -13.84 4.84
N PHE A 242 -5.03 -15.00 4.87
CA PHE A 242 -5.39 -15.67 6.13
C PHE A 242 -4.55 -16.89 6.46
N ASP A 243 -4.00 -17.60 5.48
CA ASP A 243 -3.31 -18.87 5.74
C ASP A 243 -2.04 -18.70 6.56
N LYS A 244 -1.47 -17.48 6.58
CA LYS A 244 -0.34 -17.20 7.46
C LYS A 244 -0.68 -17.58 8.91
N TYR A 245 -1.90 -17.32 9.37
CA TYR A 245 -2.34 -17.62 10.74
C TYR A 245 -2.55 -19.12 11.03
N ASN A 246 -2.50 -19.99 10.01
CA ASN A 246 -2.46 -21.44 10.24
C ASN A 246 -1.09 -21.91 10.77
N TYR A 247 -0.07 -21.06 10.67
CA TYR A 247 1.27 -21.29 11.19
C TYR A 247 1.52 -20.45 12.43
N LYS A 248 2.32 -20.96 13.36
CA LYS A 248 2.59 -20.27 14.63
C LYS A 248 3.28 -18.93 14.40
N GLU A 249 4.19 -18.90 13.44
CA GLU A 249 4.97 -17.74 12.99
C GLU A 249 4.09 -16.70 12.27
N GLY A 250 2.90 -17.09 11.81
CA GLY A 250 1.95 -16.17 11.15
C GLY A 250 1.44 -15.03 12.01
N PHE A 251 1.61 -15.16 13.34
CA PHE A 251 1.24 -14.15 14.32
C PHE A 251 2.40 -13.25 14.74
N ASP A 252 3.63 -13.49 14.27
CA ASP A 252 4.81 -12.77 14.76
C ASP A 252 4.67 -11.27 14.54
N THR A 253 4.32 -10.83 13.32
CA THR A 253 4.06 -9.41 13.02
C THR A 253 2.95 -8.82 13.88
N PHE A 254 1.86 -9.58 14.10
CA PHE A 254 0.77 -9.14 14.95
C PHE A 254 1.23 -8.92 16.40
N LEU A 255 1.97 -9.88 16.96
CA LEU A 255 2.46 -9.81 18.34
C LEU A 255 3.53 -8.73 18.52
N GLU A 256 4.40 -8.54 17.53
CA GLU A 256 5.35 -7.42 17.49
C GLU A 256 4.63 -6.07 17.54
N LEU A 257 3.53 -5.91 16.79
CA LEU A 257 2.71 -4.69 16.83
C LEU A 257 1.99 -4.52 18.19
N VAL A 258 1.52 -5.60 18.80
CA VAL A 258 0.93 -5.57 20.15
C VAL A 258 1.97 -5.15 21.20
N ASP A 259 3.24 -5.52 21.01
CA ASP A 259 4.32 -5.15 21.92
C ASP A 259 5.09 -3.89 21.52
N SER A 260 4.74 -3.29 20.39
CA SER A 260 5.37 -2.08 19.88
C SER A 260 5.19 -0.90 20.82
N LEU A 261 6.31 -0.32 21.24
CA LEU A 261 6.32 0.94 22.00
C LEU A 261 5.66 2.04 21.17
N VAL A 262 5.89 2.10 19.87
CA VAL A 262 5.31 3.11 18.96
C VAL A 262 3.78 3.09 19.05
N VAL A 263 3.17 1.91 18.99
CA VAL A 263 1.71 1.73 19.12
C VAL A 263 1.24 2.17 20.51
N GLN A 264 1.95 1.75 21.55
CA GLN A 264 1.62 2.10 22.94
C GLN A 264 1.62 3.62 23.17
N HIS A 265 2.62 4.33 22.63
CA HIS A 265 2.71 5.79 22.70
C HIS A 265 1.59 6.48 21.93
N ALA A 266 1.29 6.02 20.73
CA ALA A 266 0.27 6.62 19.89
C ALA A 266 -1.13 6.51 20.52
N LEU A 267 -1.47 5.33 21.04
CA LEU A 267 -2.81 5.07 21.57
C LEU A 267 -3.00 5.59 23.00
N GLY A 268 -1.95 5.84 23.78
CA GLY A 268 -2.02 6.51 25.09
C GLY A 268 -2.87 5.80 26.17
N GLY A 269 -3.36 4.60 25.87
CA GLY A 269 -4.22 3.75 26.70
C GLY A 269 -4.21 2.29 26.25
N PHE A 270 -3.21 1.90 25.44
CA PHE A 270 -2.97 0.52 25.02
C PHE A 270 -2.26 -0.22 26.15
N ASP A 271 -3.02 -0.46 27.21
CA ASP A 271 -2.55 -1.02 28.47
C ASP A 271 -2.33 -2.54 28.39
N ASN A 272 -1.81 -3.10 29.48
CA ASN A 272 -1.57 -4.54 29.57
C ASN A 272 -2.85 -5.37 29.45
N GLN A 273 -4.02 -4.81 29.79
CA GLN A 273 -5.29 -5.54 29.68
C GLN A 273 -5.70 -5.70 28.21
N ARG A 274 -5.62 -4.64 27.41
CA ARG A 274 -5.88 -4.72 25.97
C ARG A 274 -4.88 -5.64 25.28
N LYS A 275 -3.59 -5.53 25.59
CA LYS A 275 -2.56 -6.44 25.05
C LYS A 275 -2.87 -7.90 25.41
N GLN A 276 -3.35 -8.15 26.63
CA GLN A 276 -3.74 -9.49 27.07
C GLN A 276 -4.94 -10.02 26.26
N VAL A 277 -5.99 -9.22 26.05
CA VAL A 277 -7.14 -9.62 25.21
C VAL A 277 -6.69 -9.95 23.78
N LEU A 278 -5.78 -9.16 23.20
CA LEU A 278 -5.24 -9.43 21.86
C LEU A 278 -4.43 -10.73 21.79
N ARG A 279 -3.66 -11.05 22.83
CA ARG A 279 -2.99 -12.36 22.95
C ARG A 279 -3.97 -13.51 23.15
N GLU A 280 -5.06 -13.29 23.88
CA GLU A 280 -6.11 -14.28 24.07
C GLU A 280 -6.87 -14.58 22.77
N ILE A 281 -7.05 -13.57 21.90
CA ILE A 281 -7.58 -13.76 20.54
C ILE A 281 -6.67 -14.71 19.74
N VAL A 282 -5.35 -14.50 19.77
CA VAL A 282 -4.37 -15.38 19.11
C VAL A 282 -4.39 -16.79 19.71
N ALA A 283 -4.42 -16.90 21.04
CA ALA A 283 -4.51 -18.19 21.72
C ALA A 283 -5.80 -18.94 21.37
N ALA A 284 -6.93 -18.24 21.29
CA ALA A 284 -8.20 -18.81 20.88
C ALA A 284 -8.17 -19.31 19.44
N TYR A 285 -7.56 -18.55 18.51
CA TYR A 285 -7.39 -18.99 17.13
C TYR A 285 -6.57 -20.28 17.04
N ASN A 286 -5.40 -20.31 17.70
CA ASN A 286 -4.52 -21.49 17.72
C ASN A 286 -5.18 -22.72 18.36
N ALA A 287 -6.10 -22.52 19.31
CA ALA A 287 -6.89 -23.58 19.92
C ALA A 287 -8.11 -24.02 19.07
N GLY A 288 -8.35 -23.41 17.90
CA GLY A 288 -9.53 -23.67 17.07
C GLY A 288 -10.83 -23.08 17.62
N HIS A 289 -10.75 -22.20 18.62
CA HIS A 289 -11.90 -21.53 19.23
C HIS A 289 -12.29 -20.26 18.46
N PHE A 290 -12.64 -20.43 17.18
CA PHE A 290 -12.90 -19.31 16.26
C PHE A 290 -14.05 -18.39 16.70
N SER A 291 -15.06 -18.91 17.42
CA SER A 291 -16.15 -18.11 17.99
C SER A 291 -15.61 -17.07 18.97
N LEU A 292 -14.78 -17.50 19.92
CA LEU A 292 -14.18 -16.63 20.92
C LEU A 292 -13.30 -15.58 20.25
N CYS A 293 -12.53 -15.98 19.24
CA CYS A 293 -11.71 -15.06 18.44
C CYS A 293 -12.58 -13.96 17.80
N VAL A 294 -13.65 -14.33 17.08
CA VAL A 294 -14.54 -13.36 16.42
C VAL A 294 -15.22 -12.44 17.45
N TYR A 295 -15.82 -13.01 18.49
CA TYR A 295 -16.54 -12.23 19.50
C TYR A 295 -15.64 -11.28 20.31
N ALA A 296 -14.39 -11.67 20.58
CA ALA A 296 -13.42 -10.81 21.25
C ALA A 296 -12.83 -9.76 20.31
N ALA A 297 -12.60 -10.09 19.04
CA ALA A 297 -11.96 -9.19 18.08
C ALA A 297 -12.88 -8.02 17.65
N LEU A 298 -14.18 -8.25 17.46
CA LEU A 298 -15.14 -7.22 17.05
C LEU A 298 -15.12 -5.95 17.96
N PRO A 299 -15.26 -6.06 19.29
CA PRO A 299 -15.15 -4.89 20.16
C PRO A 299 -13.73 -4.31 20.21
N MET A 300 -12.68 -5.11 20.04
CA MET A 300 -11.29 -4.60 19.96
C MET A 300 -11.08 -3.73 18.72
N ILE A 301 -11.59 -4.14 17.56
CA ILE A 301 -11.50 -3.37 16.31
C ILE A 301 -12.15 -1.99 16.49
N GLU A 302 -13.35 -1.94 17.05
CA GLU A 302 -14.01 -0.66 17.33
C GLU A 302 -13.26 0.19 18.35
N GLY A 303 -12.80 -0.42 19.46
CA GLY A 303 -12.04 0.29 20.49
C GLY A 303 -10.78 0.93 19.93
N LEU A 304 -10.07 0.22 19.06
CA LEU A 304 -8.90 0.75 18.35
C LEU A 304 -9.26 1.93 17.44
N LEU A 305 -10.37 1.85 16.69
CA LEU A 305 -10.83 2.95 15.84
C LEU A 305 -11.17 4.21 16.65
N TRP A 306 -11.76 4.07 17.84
CA TRP A 306 -11.98 5.19 18.75
C TRP A 306 -10.67 5.81 19.24
N ASP A 307 -9.70 4.99 19.64
CA ASP A 307 -8.40 5.49 20.09
C ASP A 307 -7.63 6.18 18.97
N ILE A 308 -7.70 5.64 17.76
CA ILE A 308 -7.14 6.25 16.55
C ILE A 308 -7.79 7.61 16.29
N ALA A 309 -9.13 7.70 16.36
CA ALA A 309 -9.84 8.97 16.21
C ALA A 309 -9.38 10.01 17.25
N ASN A 310 -9.21 9.59 18.50
CA ASN A 310 -8.68 10.43 19.57
C ASN A 310 -7.22 10.82 19.34
N TYR A 311 -6.39 9.93 18.80
CA TYR A 311 -5.02 10.25 18.41
C TYR A 311 -4.98 11.31 17.31
N VAL A 312 -5.78 11.14 16.24
CA VAL A 312 -5.88 12.11 15.15
C VAL A 312 -6.33 13.47 15.67
N GLN A 313 -7.35 13.52 16.54
CA GLN A 313 -7.79 14.74 17.22
C GLN A 313 -6.65 15.43 17.99
N ARG A 314 -5.90 14.68 18.82
CA ARG A 314 -4.79 15.22 19.62
C ARG A 314 -3.61 15.72 18.78
N THR A 315 -3.45 15.18 17.58
CA THR A 315 -2.32 15.45 16.69
C THR A 315 -2.70 16.30 15.48
N GLY A 316 -3.72 17.16 15.64
CA GLY A 316 -4.05 18.24 14.71
C GLY A 316 -5.21 17.97 13.75
N GLY A 317 -5.91 16.84 13.86
CA GLY A 317 -7.16 16.60 13.13
C GLY A 317 -8.38 17.24 13.80
N SER A 318 -9.41 17.57 13.02
CA SER A 318 -10.67 18.13 13.52
C SER A 318 -11.77 17.07 13.52
N ILE A 319 -11.68 16.12 14.45
CA ILE A 319 -12.65 15.03 14.58
C ILE A 319 -13.80 15.42 15.50
N PHE A 320 -13.49 16.00 16.67
CA PHE A 320 -14.43 16.32 17.72
C PHE A 320 -14.40 17.80 18.08
N ASN A 321 -15.56 18.36 18.44
CA ASN A 321 -15.65 19.67 19.08
C ASN A 321 -15.40 19.57 20.60
N SER A 322 -15.47 20.70 21.32
CA SER A 322 -15.31 20.75 22.78
C SER A 322 -16.38 19.98 23.57
N GLU A 323 -17.52 19.68 22.96
CA GLU A 323 -18.62 18.90 23.55
C GLU A 323 -18.50 17.39 23.22
N SER A 324 -17.42 16.97 22.56
CA SER A 324 -17.22 15.60 22.06
C SER A 324 -18.22 15.15 20.97
N ASP A 325 -18.88 16.10 20.31
CA ASP A 325 -19.65 15.81 19.10
C ASP A 325 -18.72 15.77 17.88
N ALA A 326 -19.07 14.96 16.87
CA ALA A 326 -18.22 14.79 15.70
C ALA A 326 -18.43 15.89 14.66
N ILE A 327 -17.33 16.41 14.11
CA ILE A 327 -17.33 17.42 13.06
C ILE A 327 -17.29 16.72 11.70
N VAL A 328 -18.27 17.00 10.84
CA VAL A 328 -18.30 16.42 9.49
C VAL A 328 -17.25 17.09 8.62
N LYS A 329 -16.40 16.28 7.97
CA LYS A 329 -15.31 16.73 7.10
C LYS A 329 -15.82 17.72 6.03
N GLY A 330 -15.15 18.86 5.93
CA GLY A 330 -15.47 19.89 4.93
C GLY A 330 -16.83 20.56 5.15
N SER A 331 -17.41 20.45 6.34
CA SER A 331 -18.71 21.04 6.70
C SER A 331 -18.70 21.61 8.12
N GLU A 332 -19.57 22.58 8.38
CA GLU A 332 -19.86 23.07 9.73
C GLU A 332 -20.85 22.16 10.49
N LYS A 333 -21.33 21.09 9.85
CA LYS A 333 -22.29 20.17 10.45
C LYS A 333 -21.63 19.35 11.56
N VAL A 334 -22.35 19.23 12.67
CA VAL A 334 -21.93 18.45 13.84
C VAL A 334 -22.91 17.28 14.06
N ILE A 335 -22.37 16.11 14.40
CA ILE A 335 -23.14 14.90 14.74
C ILE A 335 -23.11 14.72 16.25
N LYS A 336 -24.29 14.90 16.87
CA LYS A 336 -24.47 14.68 18.30
C LYS A 336 -24.42 13.20 18.66
N LYS A 337 -23.66 12.85 19.70
CA LYS A 337 -23.47 11.46 20.15
C LYS A 337 -23.08 10.52 18.99
N PRO A 338 -21.94 10.78 18.34
CA PRO A 338 -21.56 10.08 17.12
C PRO A 338 -21.32 8.60 17.38
N LYS A 339 -21.69 7.75 16.42
CA LYS A 339 -21.28 6.34 16.40
C LYS A 339 -19.95 6.19 15.66
N ILE A 340 -19.16 5.17 16.00
CA ILE A 340 -17.84 4.95 15.36
C ILE A 340 -17.92 4.87 13.84
N ARG A 341 -19.00 4.28 13.28
CA ARG A 341 -19.26 4.26 11.84
C ARG A 341 -19.24 5.65 11.23
N GLN A 342 -19.87 6.61 11.89
CA GLN A 342 -19.95 8.01 11.43
C GLN A 342 -18.60 8.71 11.59
N ILE A 343 -17.86 8.42 12.66
CA ILE A 343 -16.49 8.94 12.84
C ILE A 343 -15.60 8.51 11.67
N VAL A 344 -15.57 7.21 11.39
CA VAL A 344 -14.71 6.64 10.34
C VAL A 344 -15.10 7.11 8.94
N SER A 345 -16.39 7.30 8.64
CA SER A 345 -16.85 7.64 7.30
C SER A 345 -17.08 9.13 7.03
N GLU A 346 -17.38 9.95 8.03
CA GLU A 346 -17.84 11.34 7.85
C GLU A 346 -16.88 12.40 8.40
N THR A 347 -15.84 12.04 9.16
CA THR A 347 -14.90 13.01 9.77
C THR A 347 -13.55 13.01 9.06
N ASP A 348 -12.60 13.84 9.53
CA ASP A 348 -11.25 13.91 8.96
C ASP A 348 -10.51 12.56 9.01
N LEU A 349 -10.88 11.64 9.90
CA LEU A 349 -10.31 10.29 9.97
C LEU A 349 -10.49 9.51 8.65
N SER A 350 -11.56 9.79 7.91
CA SER A 350 -11.79 9.20 6.58
C SER A 350 -10.72 9.55 5.55
N SER A 351 -9.91 10.58 5.81
CA SER A 351 -8.79 10.99 4.96
C SER A 351 -7.54 10.17 5.21
N ASP A 352 -7.38 9.65 6.43
CA ASP A 352 -6.19 8.93 6.84
C ASP A 352 -6.35 7.42 6.60
N LEU A 353 -7.57 6.87 6.77
CA LEU A 353 -7.85 5.46 6.55
C LEU A 353 -8.06 5.10 5.08
N ASP A 354 -7.68 3.88 4.70
CA ASP A 354 -7.96 3.34 3.37
C ASP A 354 -9.47 3.30 3.06
N SER A 355 -9.85 3.78 1.88
CA SER A 355 -11.26 3.88 1.47
C SER A 355 -11.96 2.53 1.33
N GLU A 356 -11.24 1.48 0.96
CA GLU A 356 -11.79 0.11 0.85
C GLU A 356 -11.92 -0.51 2.24
N PHE A 357 -11.02 -0.20 3.17
CA PHE A 357 -11.17 -0.53 4.60
C PHE A 357 -12.42 0.14 5.20
N ILE A 358 -12.63 1.44 4.97
CA ILE A 358 -13.82 2.16 5.47
C ILE A 358 -15.10 1.47 4.98
N ASN A 359 -15.14 1.11 3.70
CA ASN A 359 -16.28 0.40 3.12
C ASN A 359 -16.48 -0.97 3.77
N TYR A 360 -15.41 -1.76 3.93
CA TYR A 360 -15.44 -3.05 4.63
C TYR A 360 -15.97 -2.92 6.06
N PHE A 361 -15.41 -2.00 6.85
CA PHE A 361 -15.84 -1.76 8.22
C PHE A 361 -17.32 -1.38 8.31
N CYS A 362 -17.77 -0.43 7.47
CA CYS A 362 -19.13 0.10 7.54
C CYS A 362 -20.19 -0.86 7.03
N SER A 363 -19.87 -1.72 6.06
CA SER A 363 -20.83 -2.62 5.40
C SER A 363 -20.87 -4.02 5.99
N GLU A 364 -19.79 -4.46 6.64
CA GLU A 364 -19.67 -5.82 7.17
C GLU A 364 -19.42 -5.80 8.68
N LEU A 365 -18.23 -5.36 9.10
CA LEU A 365 -17.79 -5.49 10.50
C LEU A 365 -18.71 -4.80 11.50
N TYR A 366 -19.17 -3.59 11.17
CA TYR A 366 -20.01 -2.81 12.06
C TYR A 366 -21.38 -3.49 12.29
N ASP A 367 -21.95 -4.10 11.25
CA ASP A 367 -23.24 -4.78 11.33
C ASP A 367 -23.11 -6.14 12.02
N GLU A 368 -22.02 -6.88 11.76
CA GLU A 368 -21.67 -8.11 12.49
C GLU A 368 -21.49 -7.85 13.99
N ARG A 369 -20.72 -6.82 14.35
CA ARG A 369 -20.56 -6.34 15.74
C ARG A 369 -21.90 -6.00 16.37
N ASN A 370 -22.77 -5.26 15.69
CA ASN A 370 -24.08 -4.92 16.24
C ASN A 370 -24.94 -6.16 16.47
N GLY A 371 -24.91 -7.12 15.55
CA GLY A 371 -25.58 -8.41 15.75
C GLY A 371 -25.10 -9.12 17.01
N ALA A 372 -23.78 -9.24 17.16
CA ALA A 372 -23.14 -9.88 18.31
C ALA A 372 -23.54 -9.23 19.65
N LEU A 373 -23.50 -7.90 19.73
CA LEU A 373 -23.89 -7.16 20.95
C LEU A 373 -25.37 -7.31 21.33
N HIS A 374 -26.22 -7.65 20.36
CA HIS A 374 -27.64 -7.93 20.59
C HIS A 374 -27.93 -9.43 20.78
N GLY A 375 -26.90 -10.25 21.01
CA GLY A 375 -27.04 -11.69 21.24
C GLY A 375 -27.48 -12.47 20.01
N ARG A 376 -27.34 -11.90 18.80
CA ARG A 376 -27.58 -12.64 17.56
C ARG A 376 -26.39 -13.57 17.29
N VAL A 377 -26.69 -14.78 16.83
CA VAL A 377 -25.66 -15.73 16.39
C VAL A 377 -25.02 -15.17 15.12
N ILE A 378 -23.70 -15.07 15.12
CA ILE A 378 -22.94 -14.68 13.93
C ILE A 378 -23.02 -15.86 12.94
N PRO A 379 -23.42 -15.63 11.69
CA PRO A 379 -23.72 -16.71 10.75
C PRO A 379 -22.49 -17.50 10.28
N ASP A 380 -21.28 -16.91 10.35
CA ASP A 380 -20.02 -17.55 9.95
C ASP A 380 -19.00 -17.48 11.09
N VAL A 381 -18.59 -18.65 11.58
CA VAL A 381 -17.58 -18.80 12.62
C VAL A 381 -16.51 -19.78 12.15
N SER A 382 -15.87 -19.42 11.04
CA SER A 382 -14.78 -20.16 10.42
C SER A 382 -13.40 -19.63 10.83
N ALA A 383 -12.35 -20.43 10.55
CA ALA A 383 -10.95 -20.00 10.64
C ALA A 383 -10.69 -18.77 9.74
N GLU A 384 -11.34 -18.73 8.57
CA GLU A 384 -11.25 -17.61 7.65
C GLU A 384 -11.85 -16.33 8.26
N ASN A 385 -13.07 -16.39 8.81
CA ASN A 385 -13.68 -15.22 9.45
C ASN A 385 -12.87 -14.75 10.68
N ALA A 386 -12.38 -15.68 11.49
CA ALA A 386 -11.50 -15.35 12.61
C ALA A 386 -10.20 -14.67 12.14
N GLY A 387 -9.58 -15.19 11.08
CA GLY A 387 -8.38 -14.62 10.45
C GLY A 387 -8.62 -13.21 9.89
N LYS A 388 -9.80 -12.97 9.29
CA LYS A 388 -10.25 -11.63 8.85
C LYS A 388 -10.26 -10.63 10.00
N LYS A 389 -10.72 -11.03 11.18
CA LYS A 389 -10.73 -10.14 12.35
C LYS A 389 -9.33 -9.87 12.89
N ILE A 390 -8.45 -10.87 12.92
CA ILE A 390 -7.06 -10.70 13.34
C ILE A 390 -6.31 -9.76 12.39
N VAL A 391 -6.40 -9.97 11.06
CA VAL A 391 -5.72 -9.09 10.09
C VAL A 391 -6.29 -7.67 10.10
N THR A 392 -7.57 -7.51 10.45
CA THR A 392 -8.15 -6.17 10.65
C THR A 392 -7.48 -5.44 11.82
N ILE A 393 -7.28 -6.13 12.94
CA ILE A 393 -6.57 -5.57 14.10
C ILE A 393 -5.12 -5.28 13.72
N GLU A 394 -4.43 -6.20 13.05
CA GLU A 394 -3.06 -6.00 12.56
C GLU A 394 -2.94 -4.74 11.71
N TYR A 395 -3.88 -4.57 10.75
CA TYR A 395 -3.97 -3.38 9.91
C TYR A 395 -4.11 -2.09 10.74
N LEU A 396 -4.98 -2.08 11.76
CA LEU A 396 -5.19 -0.90 12.60
C LEU A 396 -3.98 -0.56 13.48
N LEU A 397 -3.33 -1.58 14.08
CA LEU A 397 -2.15 -1.38 14.92
C LEU A 397 -0.97 -0.86 14.10
N ASP A 398 -0.77 -1.38 12.90
CA ASP A 398 0.27 -0.88 12.02
C ASP A 398 -0.05 0.50 11.46
N PHE A 399 -1.31 0.75 11.06
CA PHE A 399 -1.75 2.06 10.59
C PHE A 399 -1.41 3.14 11.62
N ILE A 400 -1.74 2.90 12.90
CA ILE A 400 -1.43 3.89 13.94
C ILE A 400 0.08 4.01 14.21
N ALA A 401 0.84 2.91 14.10
CA ALA A 401 2.29 2.95 14.23
C ALA A 401 2.93 3.83 13.14
N THR A 402 2.55 3.60 11.89
CA THR A 402 3.02 4.36 10.72
C THR A 402 2.63 5.83 10.83
N LEU A 403 1.35 6.10 11.10
CA LEU A 403 0.85 7.47 11.26
C LEU A 403 1.57 8.21 12.39
N HIS A 404 1.85 7.53 13.50
CA HIS A 404 2.58 8.10 14.62
C HIS A 404 4.03 8.43 14.27
N GLN A 405 4.74 7.47 13.65
CA GLN A 405 6.12 7.67 13.20
C GLN A 405 6.23 8.83 12.23
N ASP A 406 5.36 8.92 11.21
CA ASP A 406 5.39 10.00 10.22
C ASP A 406 5.20 11.37 10.86
N LYS A 407 4.19 11.51 11.73
CA LYS A 407 3.94 12.78 12.44
C LYS A 407 5.09 13.16 13.37
N LEU A 408 5.66 12.17 14.06
CA LEU A 408 6.76 12.37 15.00
C LEU A 408 8.06 12.74 14.28
N PHE A 409 8.42 12.04 13.21
CA PHE A 409 9.59 12.35 12.40
C PHE A 409 9.47 13.73 11.79
N LYS A 410 8.30 14.08 11.23
CA LYS A 410 8.07 15.44 10.72
C LYS A 410 8.20 16.50 11.81
N HIS A 411 7.72 16.22 13.03
CA HIS A 411 7.91 17.13 14.16
C HIS A 411 9.39 17.29 14.53
N LEU A 412 10.15 16.20 14.59
CA LEU A 412 11.59 16.22 14.87
C LEU A 412 12.38 16.95 13.78
N GLU A 413 12.09 16.71 12.50
CA GLU A 413 12.72 17.43 11.36
C GLU A 413 12.47 18.94 11.43
N ASN A 414 11.29 19.36 11.88
CA ASN A 414 10.96 20.78 12.03
C ASN A 414 11.55 21.42 13.29
N SER A 415 11.85 20.61 14.32
CA SER A 415 12.26 21.11 15.64
C SER A 415 13.77 21.08 15.85
N LEU A 416 14.48 20.19 15.14
CA LEU A 416 15.93 20.06 15.23
C LEU A 416 16.60 20.73 14.04
N SER A 417 17.73 21.42 14.26
CA SER A 417 18.54 21.94 13.16
C SER A 417 19.21 20.79 12.40
N SER A 418 19.47 20.99 11.11
CA SER A 418 20.21 20.02 10.29
C SER A 418 21.58 19.71 10.88
N GLU A 419 22.27 20.72 11.41
CA GLU A 419 23.58 20.60 12.07
C GLU A 419 23.50 19.66 13.29
N TYR A 420 22.45 19.77 14.09
CA TYR A 420 22.26 18.91 15.26
C TYR A 420 21.91 17.48 14.87
N ILE A 421 21.10 17.30 13.82
CA ILE A 421 20.82 15.96 13.27
C ILE A 421 22.12 15.31 12.78
N ASP A 422 22.96 16.05 12.06
CA ASP A 422 24.25 15.54 11.58
C ASP A 422 25.20 15.18 12.72
N GLU A 423 25.24 15.98 13.79
CA GLU A 423 26.01 15.66 15.01
C GLU A 423 25.54 14.34 15.65
N LEU A 424 24.22 14.14 15.76
CA LEU A 424 23.64 12.90 16.29
C LEU A 424 23.97 11.68 15.41
N LEU A 425 23.94 11.84 14.09
CA LEU A 425 24.32 10.80 13.14
C LEU A 425 25.81 10.40 13.25
N GLU A 426 26.70 11.37 13.47
CA GLU A 426 28.13 11.11 13.66
C GLU A 426 28.45 10.45 15.00
N LYS A 427 27.75 10.83 16.08
CA LYS A 427 27.95 10.22 17.40
C LYS A 427 27.48 8.77 17.44
N THR A 428 26.38 8.46 16.77
CA THR A 428 25.80 7.12 16.76
C THR A 428 26.47 6.15 15.78
N SER A 429 27.14 6.65 14.72
CA SER A 429 27.95 5.81 13.83
C SER A 429 29.28 5.39 14.46
N LYS A 430 29.84 6.17 15.39
CA LYS A 430 31.07 5.84 16.15
C LYS A 430 30.86 4.83 17.27
N SER A 431 29.61 4.58 17.68
CA SER A 431 29.27 3.58 18.71
C SER A 431 28.95 2.20 18.15
N GLU A 432 28.80 2.06 16.84
CA GLU A 432 28.46 0.81 16.13
C GLU A 432 29.68 0.11 15.49
N GLY A 433 30.89 0.67 15.64
CA GLY A 433 32.16 0.06 15.25
C GLY A 433 33.06 -0.18 16.45
#